data_AF-V5GZ89-F1
#
_entry.id   AF-V5GZ89-F1
#
_cell.length_a   1.000
_cell.length_b   1.000
_cell.length_c   1.000
_cell.angle_alpha   90.00
_cell.angle_beta   90.00
_cell.angle_gamma   90.00
#
_symmetry.space_group_name_H-M   'P 1'
#
loop_
_entity.id
_entity.type
_entity.pdbx_description
1 polymer ?
#
loop_
_entity_poly.entity_id
_entity_poly.type
_entity_poly.pdbx_seq_one_letter_code
_entity_poly.pdbx_strand_id
1 'polypeptide(L)'
;MQKLIVVLGLVILGLVAILSFASAEVNCPEENENSTATYFPHETECGKFYECHNGEAALLDCAPGSYWDARLNVCNTDVNCGDLLTSTAPPPTTAEDTDD
;
A
#
# COMPACT_ATOMS: atom_id res chain seq x y z
N MET A 1 9.40 46.93 3.20
CA MET A 1 10.12 46.01 2.30
C MET A 1 10.23 44.59 2.87
N GLN A 2 10.64 44.41 4.14
CA GLN A 2 10.71 43.10 4.80
C GLN A 2 9.42 42.27 4.77
N LYS A 3 8.26 42.91 5.01
CA LYS A 3 6.93 42.27 4.97
C LYS A 3 6.62 41.60 3.62
N LEU A 4 7.12 42.15 2.52
CA LEU A 4 6.88 41.63 1.17
C LEU A 4 7.74 40.39 0.87
N ILE A 5 8.99 40.37 1.36
CA ILE A 5 9.90 39.22 1.24
C ILE A 5 9.35 38.01 2.01
N VAL A 6 8.79 38.25 3.19
CA VAL A 6 8.15 37.20 4.01
C VAL A 6 6.92 36.63 3.30
N VAL A 7 6.06 37.47 2.73
CA VAL A 7 4.86 37.03 2.00
C VAL A 7 5.25 36.23 0.75
N LEU A 8 6.23 36.71 -0.03
CA LEU A 8 6.72 35.97 -1.20
C LEU A 8 7.35 34.63 -0.82
N GLY A 9 8.08 34.57 0.29
CA GLY A 9 8.66 33.32 0.82
C GLY A 9 7.60 32.30 1.24
N LEU A 10 6.53 32.73 1.91
CA LEU A 10 5.43 31.84 2.29
C LEU A 10 4.64 31.32 1.08
N VAL A 11 4.44 32.16 0.06
CA VAL A 11 3.79 31.75 -1.19
C VAL A 11 4.63 30.72 -1.94
N ILE A 12 5.94 30.93 -2.05
CA ILE A 12 6.85 29.98 -2.70
C ILE A 12 6.91 28.65 -1.94
N LEU A 13 7.03 28.68 -0.61
CA LEU A 13 7.03 27.47 0.21
C LEU A 13 5.72 26.68 0.10
N GLY A 14 4.58 27.39 0.08
CA GLY A 14 3.27 26.77 -0.14
C GLY A 14 3.18 26.09 -1.51
N LEU A 15 3.60 26.77 -2.58
CA LEU A 15 3.58 26.21 -3.94
C LEU A 15 4.48 24.97 -4.10
N VAL A 16 5.67 24.97 -3.47
CA VAL A 16 6.60 23.83 -3.50
C VAL A 16 6.04 22.62 -2.74
N ALA A 17 5.42 22.85 -1.58
CA ALA A 17 4.81 21.78 -0.80
C ALA A 17 3.67 21.08 -1.57
N ILE A 18 2.88 21.83 -2.34
CA ILE A 18 1.77 21.31 -3.15
C ILE A 18 2.27 20.39 -4.29
N LEU A 19 3.44 20.66 -4.86
CA LEU A 19 4.02 19.85 -5.94
C LEU A 19 4.71 18.57 -5.45
N SER A 20 4.92 18.43 -4.15
CA SER A 20 5.76 17.36 -3.57
C SER A 20 4.98 16.19 -2.99
N PHE A 21 3.65 16.19 -3.11
CA PHE A 21 2.82 15.05 -2.71
C PHE A 21 2.97 13.93 -3.76
N ALA A 22 4.12 13.25 -3.75
CA ALA A 22 4.28 11.98 -4.45
C ALA A 22 3.42 10.94 -3.69
N SER A 23 2.26 10.62 -4.25
CA SER A 23 1.49 9.45 -3.82
C SER A 23 2.30 8.20 -4.10
N ALA A 24 2.46 7.32 -3.10
CA ALA A 24 2.93 5.97 -3.34
C ALA A 24 1.85 5.26 -4.16
N GLU A 25 2.08 5.10 -5.45
CA GLU A 25 1.17 4.40 -6.36
C GLU A 25 1.79 3.04 -6.72
N VAL A 26 0.99 1.98 -6.58
CA VAL A 26 1.37 0.63 -7.01
C VAL A 26 1.34 0.61 -8.53
N ASN A 27 2.51 0.42 -9.15
CA ASN A 27 2.64 0.40 -10.61
C ASN A 27 2.48 -1.02 -11.15
N CYS A 28 1.29 -1.36 -11.63
CA CYS A 28 1.03 -2.65 -12.27
C CYS A 28 1.47 -2.66 -13.74
N PRO A 29 2.12 -3.73 -14.22
CA PRO A 29 2.43 -3.89 -15.64
C PRO A 29 1.15 -4.16 -16.46
N GLU A 30 1.09 -3.61 -17.67
CA GLU A 30 0.06 -3.97 -18.66
C GLU A 30 0.30 -5.39 -19.21
N GLU A 31 -0.79 -6.06 -19.60
CA GLU A 31 -0.75 -7.43 -20.11
C GLU A 31 0.03 -7.50 -21.43
N ASN A 32 1.08 -8.32 -21.49
CA ASN A 32 1.73 -8.78 -22.72
C ASN A 32 1.37 -10.25 -22.99
N GLU A 33 1.74 -10.80 -24.16
CA GLU A 33 1.44 -12.18 -24.62
C GLU A 33 1.93 -13.33 -23.66
N ASN A 34 2.58 -12.98 -22.56
CA ASN A 34 3.07 -13.90 -21.52
C ASN A 34 2.84 -13.32 -20.10
N SER A 35 1.64 -12.79 -19.84
CA SER A 35 1.36 -12.16 -18.55
C SER A 35 1.10 -13.19 -17.47
N THR A 36 2.03 -13.24 -16.51
CA THR A 36 1.84 -13.93 -15.24
C THR A 36 1.32 -12.91 -14.24
N ALA A 37 0.33 -13.27 -13.42
CA ALA A 37 -0.15 -12.42 -12.34
C ALA A 37 1.05 -11.94 -11.49
N THR A 38 1.13 -10.63 -11.28
CA THR A 38 2.20 -10.00 -10.51
C THR A 38 1.63 -9.52 -9.18
N TYR A 39 2.39 -9.68 -8.11
CA TYR A 39 1.94 -9.35 -6.77
C TYR A 39 2.89 -8.37 -6.09
N PHE A 40 2.36 -7.44 -5.30
CA PHE A 40 3.14 -6.45 -4.56
C PHE A 40 2.71 -6.38 -3.09
N PRO A 41 3.65 -6.23 -2.13
CA PRO A 41 3.29 -6.02 -0.72
C PRO A 41 2.61 -4.65 -0.53
N HIS A 42 1.68 -4.56 0.42
CA HIS A 42 1.15 -3.27 0.85
C HIS A 42 2.21 -2.47 1.62
N GLU A 43 2.18 -1.14 1.50
CA GLU A 43 3.23 -0.24 1.98
C GLU A 43 3.29 -0.18 3.51
N THR A 44 2.16 -0.39 4.19
CA THR A 44 2.00 -0.16 5.63
C THR A 44 1.24 -1.25 6.37
N GLU A 45 0.73 -2.27 5.69
CA GLU A 45 -0.12 -3.31 6.28
C GLU A 45 0.36 -4.69 5.84
N CYS A 46 1.08 -5.39 6.72
CA CYS A 46 1.71 -6.66 6.33
C CYS A 46 0.72 -7.78 5.98
N GLY A 47 -0.54 -7.65 6.45
CA GLY A 47 -1.63 -8.54 6.12
C GLY A 47 -2.27 -8.26 4.76
N LYS A 48 -1.79 -7.26 4.01
CA LYS A 48 -2.35 -6.88 2.72
C LYS A 48 -1.33 -6.97 1.58
N PHE A 49 -1.82 -7.23 0.39
CA PHE A 49 -1.03 -7.25 -0.84
C PHE A 49 -1.88 -6.84 -2.03
N TYR A 50 -1.22 -6.49 -3.13
CA TYR A 50 -1.86 -6.17 -4.38
C TYR A 50 -1.69 -7.33 -5.36
N GLU A 51 -2.77 -7.72 -6.03
CA GLU A 51 -2.73 -8.53 -7.25
C GLU A 51 -2.90 -7.61 -8.45
N CYS A 52 -1.96 -7.67 -9.38
CA CYS A 52 -2.00 -6.90 -10.60
C CYS A 52 -2.54 -7.75 -11.75
N HIS A 53 -3.56 -7.23 -12.43
CA HIS A 53 -4.10 -7.77 -13.65
C HIS A 53 -4.36 -6.63 -14.64
N ASN A 54 -3.77 -6.70 -15.84
CA ASN A 54 -3.98 -5.75 -16.94
C ASN A 54 -3.74 -4.27 -16.56
N GLY A 55 -2.67 -3.99 -15.82
CA GLY A 55 -2.34 -2.64 -15.35
C GLY A 55 -3.18 -2.16 -14.16
N GLU A 56 -4.10 -2.97 -13.65
CA GLU A 56 -4.96 -2.64 -12.51
C GLU A 56 -4.54 -3.41 -11.26
N ALA A 57 -4.47 -2.71 -10.12
CA ALA A 57 -4.14 -3.29 -8.81
C ALA A 57 -5.43 -3.57 -8.02
N ALA A 58 -5.66 -4.83 -7.67
CA ALA A 58 -6.64 -5.21 -6.66
C ALA A 58 -5.95 -5.33 -5.30
N LEU A 59 -6.47 -4.66 -4.26
CA LEU A 59 -5.98 -4.82 -2.89
C LEU A 59 -6.68 -6.02 -2.23
N LEU A 60 -5.89 -6.96 -1.70
CA LEU A 60 -6.35 -8.17 -1.03
C LEU A 60 -5.83 -8.27 0.40
N ASP A 61 -6.58 -8.99 1.21
CA ASP A 61 -6.25 -9.32 2.60
C ASP A 61 -5.85 -10.79 2.73
N CYS A 62 -4.78 -11.03 3.49
CA CYS A 62 -4.47 -12.34 4.03
C CYS A 62 -5.45 -12.71 5.14
N ALA A 63 -5.59 -14.02 5.38
CA ALA A 63 -6.40 -14.51 6.50
C ALA A 63 -5.85 -14.00 7.84
N PRO A 64 -6.70 -13.81 8.87
CA PRO A 64 -6.26 -13.34 10.19
C PRO A 64 -5.11 -14.17 10.76
N GLY A 65 -4.05 -13.50 11.20
CA GLY A 65 -2.83 -14.15 11.73
C GLY A 65 -1.86 -14.67 10.66
N SER A 66 -2.11 -14.39 9.38
CA SER A 66 -1.17 -14.62 8.27
C SER A 66 -0.82 -13.31 7.55
N TYR A 67 0.32 -13.29 6.88
CA TYR A 67 0.90 -12.11 6.27
C TYR A 67 1.48 -12.43 4.90
N TRP A 68 1.58 -11.43 4.03
CA TRP A 68 2.06 -11.64 2.67
C TRP A 68 3.56 -11.99 2.64
N ASP A 69 3.92 -13.18 2.15
CA ASP A 69 5.30 -13.57 1.86
C ASP A 69 5.61 -13.36 0.37
N ALA A 70 6.15 -12.18 0.04
CA ALA A 70 6.51 -11.80 -1.33
C ALA A 70 7.57 -12.71 -1.99
N ARG A 71 8.27 -13.57 -1.22
CA ARG A 71 9.24 -14.52 -1.79
C ARG A 71 8.54 -15.76 -2.33
N LEU A 72 7.41 -16.12 -1.74
CA LEU A 72 6.62 -17.31 -2.07
C LEU A 72 5.34 -16.96 -2.83
N ASN A 73 4.98 -15.66 -2.89
CA ASN A 73 3.71 -15.17 -3.40
C ASN A 73 2.50 -15.85 -2.74
N VAL A 74 2.52 -15.96 -1.41
CA VAL A 74 1.45 -16.57 -0.62
C VAL A 74 1.32 -15.89 0.74
N CYS A 75 0.13 -15.95 1.34
CA CYS A 75 -0.06 -15.63 2.75
C CYS A 75 0.55 -16.74 3.61
N ASN A 76 1.47 -16.37 4.52
CA ASN A 76 2.18 -17.28 5.39
C ASN A 76 2.12 -16.76 6.84
N THR A 77 2.12 -17.67 7.82
CA THR A 77 2.13 -17.33 9.25
C THR A 77 3.54 -17.04 9.75
N ASP A 78 4.58 -17.52 9.05
CA ASP A 78 6.00 -17.33 9.38
C ASP A 78 6.64 -16.26 8.49
N VAL A 79 6.18 -15.01 8.64
CA VAL A 79 6.71 -13.83 7.93
C VAL A 79 7.23 -12.82 8.93
N ASN A 80 8.44 -12.31 8.68
CA ASN A 80 8.99 -11.21 9.47
C ASN A 80 8.50 -9.87 8.91
N CYS A 81 7.46 -9.32 9.52
CA CYS A 81 6.82 -8.06 9.12
C CYS A 81 7.47 -6.80 9.72
N GLY A 82 8.54 -6.93 10.51
CA GLY A 82 9.15 -5.82 11.23
C GLY A 82 8.12 -5.01 12.05
N ASP A 83 8.17 -3.68 11.91
CA ASP A 83 7.31 -2.74 12.66
C ASP A 83 5.86 -2.66 12.15
N LEU A 84 5.53 -3.34 11.05
CA LEU A 84 4.20 -3.29 10.44
C LEU A 84 3.15 -4.12 11.19
N LEU A 85 3.56 -5.00 12.12
CA LEU A 85 2.64 -5.74 13.00
C LEU A 85 1.96 -4.85 14.05
N THR A 86 2.53 -3.67 14.30
CA THR A 86 2.01 -2.67 15.23
C THR A 86 1.13 -1.62 14.55
N SER A 87 0.86 -1.78 13.24
CA SER A 87 0.04 -0.85 12.47
C SER A 87 -1.43 -0.86 12.94
N THR A 88 -1.98 0.34 13.14
CA THR A 88 -3.28 0.68 13.75
C THR A 88 -4.50 0.27 12.91
N ALA A 89 -4.39 -0.71 12.02
CA ALA A 89 -5.55 -1.29 11.37
C ALA A 89 -6.39 -2.03 12.42
N PRO A 90 -7.71 -1.76 12.52
CA PRO A 90 -8.57 -2.59 13.36
C PRO A 90 -8.38 -4.05 12.92
N PRO A 91 -8.31 -5.01 13.87
CA PRO A 91 -8.17 -6.42 13.54
C PRO A 91 -9.24 -6.77 12.49
N PRO A 92 -8.91 -7.61 11.48
CA PRO A 92 -9.87 -8.02 10.47
C PRO A 92 -11.08 -8.58 11.22
N THR A 93 -12.19 -7.85 11.17
CA THR A 93 -13.42 -8.21 11.87
C THR A 93 -13.78 -9.59 11.37
N THR A 94 -13.78 -10.55 12.30
CA THR A 94 -14.32 -11.89 12.12
C THR A 94 -15.68 -11.75 11.43
N ALA A 95 -15.74 -11.99 10.11
CA ALA A 95 -16.97 -12.40 9.49
C ALA A 95 -17.21 -13.80 10.03
N GLU A 96 -18.06 -13.83 11.05
CA GLU A 96 -18.61 -15.02 11.67
C GLU A 96 -19.11 -15.95 10.56
N ASP A 97 -18.51 -17.13 10.53
CA ASP A 97 -18.87 -18.27 9.69
C ASP A 97 -20.30 -18.68 10.05
N THR A 98 -21.30 -18.15 9.34
CA THR A 98 -22.67 -18.67 9.42
C THR A 98 -22.77 -19.89 8.52
N ASP A 99 -22.47 -21.04 9.13
CA ASP A 99 -22.91 -22.39 8.75
C ASP A 99 -24.45 -22.41 8.60
N ASP A 100 -24.95 -22.75 7.40
CA ASP A 100 -26.31 -23.21 7.11
C ASP A 100 -26.25 -24.39 6.13
#